data_AF-A0A9P7DI02-F1
#
_entry.id   AF-A0A9P7DI02-F1
#
_cell.length_a   1.000
_cell.length_b   1.000
_cell.length_c   1.000
_cell.angle_alpha   90.00
_cell.angle_beta   90.00
_cell.angle_gamma   90.00
#
_symmetry.space_group_name_H-M   'P 1'
#
loop_
_entity.id
_entity.type
_entity.pdbx_description
1 polymer ?
#
loop_
_entity_poly.entity_id
_entity_poly.type
_entity_poly.pdbx_seq_one_letter_code
_entity_poly.pdbx_strand_id
1 'polypeptide(L)'
;MYTDFYLTNNQIMGMNIPRPSAPIPILQMQDDLLANFHDISDNLPLRLPRGTSRFEPYHNDRSHKYHGAFLCQWDNEGALCGDELQATPKDIFVHLRQDHGVGISNKETYHCLWITAHGRCEDQLRFQSFGRHIMKHAGIRFKCSLCDMTMPARKDSATKHRHENPECFQADFFIIPGQASI
;
A
#
# COMPACT_ATOMS: atom_id res chain seq x y z
N MET A 1 -62.87 -37.54 4.83
CA MET A 1 -61.88 -37.71 5.91
C MET A 1 -60.71 -36.82 5.57
N TYR A 2 -60.61 -35.66 6.24
CA TYR A 2 -59.57 -34.65 6.04
C TYR A 2 -58.37 -35.00 6.92
N THR A 3 -57.17 -35.01 6.34
CA THR A 3 -55.91 -35.13 7.09
C THR A 3 -55.25 -33.77 7.19
N ASP A 4 -55.17 -33.26 8.41
CA ASP A 4 -54.52 -31.99 8.75
C ASP A 4 -52.99 -32.08 8.61
N PHE A 5 -52.42 -31.10 7.92
CA PHE A 5 -50.98 -30.85 7.87
C PHE A 5 -50.59 -29.92 9.03
N TYR A 6 -49.74 -30.41 9.93
CA TYR A 6 -49.11 -29.58 10.95
C TYR A 6 -47.96 -28.77 10.35
N LEU A 7 -48.09 -27.45 10.36
CA LEU A 7 -47.01 -26.49 10.10
C LEU A 7 -46.19 -26.31 11.40
N THR A 8 -44.92 -26.71 11.37
CA THR A 8 -43.95 -26.42 12.42
C THR A 8 -43.32 -25.04 12.20
N ASN A 9 -43.68 -24.09 13.06
CA ASN A 9 -43.04 -22.79 13.20
C ASN A 9 -41.65 -22.95 13.84
N ASN A 10 -40.57 -22.77 13.09
CA ASN A 10 -39.23 -22.61 13.62
C ASN A 10 -38.97 -21.12 13.91
N GLN A 11 -39.19 -20.73 15.16
CA GLN A 11 -38.91 -19.39 15.68
C GLN A 11 -37.42 -19.34 16.09
N ILE A 12 -36.57 -18.88 15.17
CA ILE A 12 -35.14 -18.65 15.44
C ILE A 12 -35.04 -17.37 16.28
N MET A 13 -34.75 -17.52 17.57
CA MET A 13 -34.40 -16.39 18.43
C MET A 13 -33.06 -15.80 17.99
N GLY A 14 -33.10 -14.60 17.43
CA GLY A 14 -31.92 -13.82 17.09
C GLY A 14 -31.20 -13.40 18.37
N MET A 15 -30.06 -14.03 18.66
CA MET A 15 -29.14 -13.53 19.67
C MET A 15 -28.39 -12.33 19.09
N ASN A 16 -28.68 -11.13 19.60
CA ASN A 16 -27.84 -9.95 19.41
C ASN A 16 -26.50 -10.20 20.10
N ILE A 17 -25.50 -10.62 19.34
CA ILE A 17 -24.11 -10.67 19.80
C ILE A 17 -23.58 -9.22 19.75
N PRO A 18 -23.21 -8.62 20.90
CA PRO A 18 -22.59 -7.30 20.90
C PRO A 18 -21.31 -7.32 20.09
N ARG A 19 -21.18 -6.36 19.17
CA ARG A 19 -19.95 -6.10 18.41
C ARG A 19 -18.78 -5.95 19.39
N PRO A 20 -17.67 -6.69 19.24
CA PRO A 20 -16.50 -6.47 20.09
C PRO A 20 -16.00 -5.04 19.89
N SER A 21 -15.93 -4.29 20.98
CA SER A 21 -15.34 -2.96 21.03
C SER A 21 -13.91 -3.02 20.48
N ALA A 22 -13.54 -2.00 19.70
CA ALA A 22 -12.23 -1.87 19.07
C ALA A 22 -11.09 -2.18 20.07
N PRO A 23 -10.02 -2.87 19.64
CA PRO A 23 -8.88 -3.16 20.50
C PRO A 23 -8.27 -1.85 21.00
N ILE A 24 -7.99 -1.83 22.31
CA ILE A 24 -7.29 -0.75 23.01
C ILE A 24 -5.96 -0.51 22.28
N PRO A 25 -5.57 0.76 22.02
CA PRO A 25 -4.28 1.04 21.43
C PRO A 25 -3.18 0.65 22.42
N ILE A 26 -2.43 -0.41 22.10
CA ILE A 26 -1.15 -0.72 22.74
C ILE A 26 -0.17 0.34 22.23
N LEU A 27 -0.25 1.51 22.84
CA LEU A 27 0.68 2.61 22.70
C LEU A 27 1.82 2.36 23.69
N GLN A 28 2.91 1.74 23.21
CA GLN A 28 4.29 2.03 23.59
C GLN A 28 5.19 0.87 23.12
N MET A 29 6.34 1.24 22.58
CA MET A 29 7.39 0.41 21.96
C MET A 29 7.17 0.12 20.47
N GLN A 30 7.66 1.03 19.60
CA GLN A 30 8.50 0.74 18.42
C GLN A 30 8.54 1.97 17.48
N ASP A 31 9.17 3.05 17.93
CA ASP A 31 9.55 4.16 17.04
C ASP A 31 10.84 3.88 16.24
N ASP A 32 11.58 2.80 16.57
CA ASP A 32 12.90 2.53 15.99
C ASP A 32 12.89 1.68 14.69
N LEU A 33 11.73 1.21 14.23
CA LEU A 33 11.65 0.35 13.01
C LEU A 33 11.18 1.09 11.74
N LEU A 34 10.76 2.35 11.87
CA LEU A 34 10.45 3.21 10.72
C LEU A 34 11.71 3.74 10.01
N ALA A 35 12.88 3.65 10.66
CA ALA A 35 14.17 4.05 10.08
C ALA A 35 14.67 3.08 8.99
N ASN A 36 14.22 1.82 8.95
CA ASN A 36 14.68 0.83 7.96
C ASN A 36 14.04 0.95 6.57
N PHE A 37 13.25 2.00 6.32
CA PHE A 37 12.85 2.39 4.97
C PHE A 37 13.78 3.44 4.36
N HIS A 38 14.72 3.97 5.14
CA HIS A 38 15.95 4.56 4.65
C HIS A 38 16.99 3.44 4.55
N ASP A 39 17.60 3.26 3.37
CA ASP A 39 18.66 2.29 3.06
C ASP A 39 18.32 0.79 3.09
N ILE A 40 17.85 0.29 1.94
CA ILE A 40 18.37 -0.96 1.40
C ILE A 40 18.88 -0.68 -0.03
N SER A 41 19.89 0.18 -0.10
CA SER A 41 20.90 0.16 -1.14
C SER A 41 22.21 0.30 -0.40
N ASP A 42 22.86 -0.83 -0.09
CA ASP A 42 24.31 -0.98 -0.14
C ASP A 42 24.69 -2.29 0.54
N ASN A 43 24.96 -3.31 -0.29
CA ASN A 43 26.04 -4.29 -0.10
C ASN A 43 26.09 -5.18 -1.35
N LEU A 44 26.67 -4.64 -2.42
CA LEU A 44 27.18 -5.42 -3.54
C LEU A 44 28.66 -5.04 -3.71
N PRO A 45 29.61 -5.98 -3.54
CA PRO A 45 31.01 -5.69 -3.79
C PRO A 45 31.24 -5.69 -5.30
N LEU A 46 31.13 -4.52 -5.94
CA LEU A 46 31.56 -4.33 -7.32
C LEU A 46 32.83 -3.48 -7.34
N ARG A 47 33.93 -4.12 -7.77
CA ARG A 47 35.12 -3.44 -8.27
C ARG A 47 34.69 -2.47 -9.38
N LEU A 48 34.87 -1.17 -9.15
CA LEU A 48 34.70 -0.13 -10.17
C LEU A 48 36.06 0.34 -10.71
N PRO A 49 36.21 0.56 -12.03
CA PRO A 49 37.31 1.33 -12.57
C PRO A 49 37.13 2.82 -12.25
N ARG A 50 38.26 3.52 -12.10
CA ARG A 50 38.37 4.95 -11.78
C ARG A 50 37.71 5.83 -12.84
N GLY A 51 36.77 6.65 -12.39
CA GLY A 51 36.17 7.76 -13.13
C GLY A 51 35.19 8.49 -12.21
N THR A 52 35.71 9.16 -11.18
CA THR A 52 34.93 9.76 -10.09
C THR A 52 34.18 11.01 -10.56
N SER A 53 32.94 10.85 -11.02
CA SER A 53 31.89 11.85 -10.78
C SER A 53 31.40 11.63 -9.36
N ARG A 54 31.68 12.59 -8.49
CA ARG A 54 31.25 12.60 -7.09
C ARG A 54 29.72 12.71 -7.08
N PHE A 55 29.03 11.59 -7.00
CA PHE A 55 27.59 11.56 -6.70
C PHE A 55 27.41 12.09 -5.28
N GLU A 56 27.00 13.35 -5.17
CA GLU A 56 26.43 13.90 -3.95
C GLU A 56 25.22 13.03 -3.55
N PRO A 57 25.16 12.53 -2.30
CA PRO A 57 24.02 11.77 -1.83
C PRO A 57 22.77 12.64 -1.92
N TYR A 58 21.78 12.12 -2.63
CA TYR A 58 20.54 12.81 -2.97
C TYR A 58 19.76 13.08 -1.67
N HIS A 59 19.92 14.29 -1.11
CA HIS A 59 19.16 14.76 0.04
C HIS A 59 17.66 14.66 -0.28
N ASN A 60 16.97 13.82 0.48
CA ASN A 60 15.57 13.45 0.33
C ASN A 60 14.60 14.58 0.77
N ASP A 61 15.04 15.84 0.72
CA ASP A 61 14.45 16.98 1.43
C ASP A 61 13.46 17.80 0.57
N ARG A 62 13.20 17.36 -0.67
CA ARG A 62 12.08 17.92 -1.43
C ARG A 62 10.81 17.24 -0.96
N SER A 63 10.03 17.96 -0.16
CA SER A 63 8.67 17.60 0.26
C SER A 63 7.84 17.25 -0.97
N HIS A 64 7.73 15.96 -1.29
CA HIS A 64 6.72 15.50 -2.23
C HIS A 64 5.37 15.89 -1.64
N LYS A 65 4.65 16.81 -2.32
CA LYS A 65 3.31 17.19 -1.89
C LYS A 65 2.37 16.03 -2.25
N TYR A 66 2.04 15.22 -1.27
CA TYR A 66 1.10 14.10 -1.38
C TYR A 66 -0.31 14.68 -1.51
N HIS A 67 -0.93 14.54 -2.68
CA HIS A 67 -2.31 14.96 -2.92
C HIS A 67 -3.11 13.78 -3.48
N GLY A 68 -3.72 13.01 -2.58
CA GLY A 68 -4.62 11.93 -3.00
C GLY A 68 -5.00 11.02 -1.86
N ALA A 69 -6.28 10.70 -1.79
CA ALA A 69 -6.81 9.65 -0.95
C ALA A 69 -7.48 8.58 -1.84
N PHE A 70 -7.53 7.34 -1.35
CA PHE A 70 -8.16 6.21 -2.03
C PHE A 70 -8.77 5.25 -1.00
N LEU A 71 -9.75 4.46 -1.40
CA LEU A 71 -10.38 3.49 -0.52
C LEU A 71 -9.58 2.19 -0.48
N CYS A 72 -9.37 1.66 0.72
CA CYS A 72 -8.83 0.33 0.91
C CYS A 72 -9.81 -0.72 0.41
N GLN A 73 -9.40 -1.54 -0.55
CA GLN A 73 -10.22 -2.64 -1.08
C GLN A 73 -9.74 -4.01 -0.57
N TRP A 74 -9.08 -4.04 0.59
CA TRP A 74 -8.67 -5.28 1.22
C TRP A 74 -9.91 -6.11 1.63
N ASP A 75 -9.88 -7.40 1.36
CA ASP A 75 -10.92 -8.34 1.79
C ASP A 75 -10.65 -8.86 3.20
N ASN A 76 -11.59 -8.57 4.09
CA ASN A 76 -11.67 -9.07 5.46
C ASN A 76 -12.76 -10.15 5.52
N GLU A 77 -12.41 -11.37 5.10
CA GLU A 77 -13.30 -12.55 5.19
C GLU A 77 -14.64 -12.37 4.43
N GLY A 78 -14.58 -11.75 3.25
CA GLY A 78 -15.75 -11.49 2.40
C GLY A 78 -16.36 -10.09 2.57
N ALA A 79 -15.82 -9.25 3.46
CA ALA A 79 -16.19 -7.85 3.59
C ALA A 79 -15.03 -6.93 3.15
N LEU A 80 -15.33 -5.90 2.35
CA LEU A 80 -14.35 -4.88 2.00
C LEU A 80 -14.03 -4.01 3.21
N CYS A 81 -12.75 -3.67 3.39
CA CYS A 81 -12.30 -2.71 4.40
C CYS A 81 -12.97 -1.33 4.21
N GLY A 82 -12.78 -0.69 3.06
CA GLY A 82 -13.45 0.57 2.72
C GLY A 82 -12.88 1.82 3.40
N ASP A 83 -11.84 1.70 4.23
CA ASP A 83 -11.22 2.86 4.89
C ASP A 83 -10.50 3.76 3.88
N GLU A 84 -10.57 5.08 4.11
CA GLU A 84 -9.88 6.06 3.27
C GLU A 84 -8.42 6.19 3.69
N LEU A 85 -7.52 5.95 2.73
CA LEU A 85 -6.07 5.99 2.90
C LEU A 85 -5.46 7.14 2.14
N GLN A 86 -4.52 7.82 2.78
CA GLN A 86 -3.63 8.74 2.08
C GLN A 86 -2.69 7.95 1.16
N ALA A 87 -2.42 8.50 -0.03
CA ALA A 87 -1.55 7.90 -1.03
C ALA A 87 -0.05 8.00 -0.66
N THR A 88 0.30 7.82 0.61
CA THR A 88 1.68 7.78 1.10
C THR A 88 2.05 6.33 1.45
N PRO A 89 3.27 5.87 1.11
CA PRO A 89 3.69 4.52 1.49
C PRO A 89 3.60 4.25 2.99
N LYS A 90 3.91 5.26 3.82
CA LYS A 90 3.88 5.14 5.28
C LYS A 90 2.48 4.86 5.78
N ASP A 91 1.49 5.65 5.34
CA ASP A 91 0.10 5.50 5.80
C ASP A 91 -0.49 4.17 5.34
N ILE A 92 -0.17 3.74 4.11
CA ILE A 92 -0.55 2.43 3.59
C ILE A 92 0.00 1.31 4.50
N PHE A 93 1.29 1.34 4.84
CA PHE A 93 1.89 0.29 5.68
C PHE A 93 1.33 0.28 7.10
N VAL A 94 1.12 1.45 7.69
CA VAL A 94 0.55 1.56 9.03
C VAL A 94 -0.85 0.94 9.06
N HIS A 95 -1.69 1.29 8.09
CA HIS A 95 -3.03 0.72 7.94
C HIS A 95 -3.00 -0.80 7.71
N LEU A 96 -2.25 -1.28 6.72
CA LEU A 96 -2.16 -2.73 6.45
C LEU A 96 -1.70 -3.53 7.67
N ARG A 97 -0.82 -2.95 8.49
CA ARG A 97 -0.35 -3.56 9.74
C ARG A 97 -1.44 -3.56 10.80
N GLN A 98 -2.05 -2.41 11.07
CA GLN A 98 -3.01 -2.23 12.16
C GLN A 98 -4.33 -2.95 11.89
N ASP A 99 -4.83 -2.85 10.67
CA ASP A 99 -6.20 -3.26 10.33
C ASP A 99 -6.26 -4.62 9.64
N HIS A 100 -5.15 -5.09 9.05
CA HIS A 100 -5.10 -6.37 8.33
C HIS A 100 -3.98 -7.31 8.81
N GLY A 101 -3.24 -6.93 9.86
CA GLY A 101 -2.19 -7.77 10.46
C GLY A 101 -0.96 -8.02 9.57
N VAL A 102 -0.81 -7.26 8.47
CA VAL A 102 0.32 -7.42 7.55
C VAL A 102 1.60 -6.91 8.22
N GLY A 103 2.60 -7.79 8.35
CA GLY A 103 3.88 -7.43 8.96
C GLY A 103 3.92 -7.47 10.49
N ILE A 104 2.89 -7.99 11.17
CA ILE A 104 2.93 -8.24 12.62
C ILE A 104 3.75 -9.51 12.94
N SER A 105 3.69 -10.51 12.06
CA SER A 105 4.36 -11.80 12.28
C SER A 105 5.77 -11.86 11.67
N ASN A 106 6.60 -12.79 12.13
CA ASN A 106 7.89 -13.08 11.50
C ASN A 106 7.75 -13.90 10.20
N LYS A 107 6.58 -13.90 9.56
CA LYS A 107 6.38 -14.56 8.28
C LYS A 107 7.19 -13.83 7.22
N GLU A 108 7.91 -14.59 6.40
CA GLU A 108 8.69 -14.05 5.29
C GLU A 108 7.79 -13.54 4.16
N THR A 109 6.59 -14.10 4.02
CA THR A 109 5.64 -13.79 2.96
C THR A 109 4.21 -13.67 3.46
N TYR A 110 3.44 -12.85 2.74
CA TYR A 110 2.02 -12.59 3.01
C TYR A 110 1.25 -12.70 1.68
N HIS A 111 0.00 -13.14 1.75
CA HIS A 111 -0.91 -13.08 0.62
C HIS A 111 -1.53 -11.69 0.56
N CYS A 112 -1.52 -11.10 -0.62
CA CYS A 112 -2.40 -9.97 -0.88
C CYS A 112 -3.84 -10.48 -0.85
N LEU A 113 -4.77 -9.69 -0.32
CA LEU A 113 -6.21 -9.97 -0.37
C LEU A 113 -6.97 -8.78 -0.98
N TRP A 114 -6.28 -7.96 -1.76
CA TRP A 114 -6.87 -6.78 -2.39
C TRP A 114 -7.89 -7.20 -3.45
N ILE A 115 -9.10 -6.66 -3.40
CA ILE A 115 -10.11 -6.87 -4.44
C ILE A 115 -9.81 -5.95 -5.62
N THR A 116 -9.67 -6.54 -6.80
CA THR A 116 -9.50 -5.83 -8.07
C THR A 116 -10.69 -6.12 -8.97
N ALA A 117 -10.76 -5.48 -10.13
CA ALA A 117 -11.79 -5.80 -11.11
C ALA A 117 -11.69 -7.22 -11.70
N HIS A 118 -10.52 -7.86 -11.60
CA HIS A 118 -10.33 -9.27 -11.95
C HIS A 118 -10.57 -10.23 -10.78
N GLY A 119 -11.12 -9.73 -9.67
CA GLY A 119 -11.31 -10.49 -8.44
C GLY A 119 -10.20 -10.26 -7.43
N ARG A 120 -10.10 -11.17 -6.45
CA ARG A 120 -9.12 -11.08 -5.36
C ARG A 120 -7.71 -11.28 -5.92
N CYS A 121 -6.80 -10.38 -5.60
CA CYS A 121 -5.37 -10.62 -5.78
C CYS A 121 -4.93 -11.73 -4.83
N GLU A 122 -4.19 -12.72 -5.29
CA GLU A 122 -3.69 -13.83 -4.46
C GLU A 122 -2.15 -13.89 -4.44
N ASP A 123 -1.49 -12.84 -4.91
CA ASP A 123 -0.03 -12.76 -4.98
C ASP A 123 0.59 -12.94 -3.58
N GLN A 124 1.59 -13.81 -3.51
CA GLN A 124 2.37 -14.01 -2.30
C GLN A 124 3.66 -13.19 -2.37
N LEU A 125 3.82 -12.26 -1.43
CA LEU A 125 4.89 -11.25 -1.50
C LEU A 125 5.61 -11.12 -0.16
N ARG A 126 6.89 -10.72 -0.22
CA ARG A 126 7.62 -10.29 0.97
C ARG A 126 7.08 -8.96 1.48
N PHE A 127 7.12 -8.73 2.79
CA PHE A 127 6.65 -7.48 3.43
C PHE A 127 7.22 -6.20 2.79
N GLN A 128 8.52 -6.21 2.44
CA GLN A 128 9.18 -5.07 1.79
C GLN A 128 8.64 -4.75 0.38
N SER A 129 7.98 -5.70 -0.27
CA SER A 129 7.36 -5.52 -1.59
C SER A 129 5.88 -5.15 -1.50
N PHE A 130 5.24 -5.28 -0.33
CA PHE A 130 3.80 -5.06 -0.16
C PHE A 130 3.38 -3.64 -0.48
N GLY A 131 4.04 -2.62 0.08
CA GLY A 131 3.67 -1.23 -0.19
C GLY A 131 3.69 -0.90 -1.68
N ARG A 132 4.72 -1.35 -2.41
CA ARG A 132 4.79 -1.17 -3.87
C ARG A 132 3.66 -1.91 -4.61
N HIS A 133 3.35 -3.11 -4.17
CA HIS A 133 2.28 -3.90 -4.74
C HIS A 133 0.91 -3.27 -4.51
N ILE A 134 0.62 -2.79 -3.30
CA ILE A 134 -0.62 -2.08 -2.99
C ILE A 134 -0.75 -0.76 -3.73
N MET A 135 0.34 0.00 -3.88
CA MET A 135 0.33 1.21 -4.71
C MET A 135 -0.07 0.91 -6.17
N LYS A 136 0.27 -0.26 -6.69
CA LYS A 136 -0.17 -0.70 -8.03
C LYS A 136 -1.68 -0.93 -8.07
N HIS A 137 -2.24 -1.62 -7.06
CA HIS A 137 -3.69 -1.84 -6.97
C HIS A 137 -4.48 -0.55 -6.82
N ALA A 138 -4.01 0.35 -5.94
CA ALA A 138 -4.58 1.67 -5.74
C ALA A 138 -4.42 2.61 -6.95
N GLY A 139 -3.75 2.15 -8.02
CA GLY A 139 -3.51 2.95 -9.22
C GLY A 139 -2.63 4.17 -8.98
N ILE A 140 -1.86 4.23 -7.90
CA ILE A 140 -1.10 5.43 -7.52
C ILE A 140 0.04 5.67 -8.53
N ARG A 141 0.10 6.90 -9.05
CA ARG A 141 1.10 7.32 -10.04
C ARG A 141 1.80 8.61 -9.61
N PHE A 142 2.99 8.82 -10.13
CA PHE A 142 3.63 10.13 -10.11
C PHE A 142 3.26 10.91 -11.36
N LYS A 143 3.02 12.20 -11.21
CA LYS A 143 2.84 13.17 -12.29
C LYS A 143 3.97 14.18 -12.24
N CYS A 144 4.69 14.33 -13.36
CA CYS A 144 5.72 15.35 -13.51
C CYS A 144 5.08 16.75 -13.56
N SER A 145 5.64 17.71 -12.81
CA SER A 145 5.13 19.08 -12.77
C SER A 145 5.38 19.90 -14.05
N LEU A 146 6.31 19.46 -14.91
CA LEU A 146 6.75 20.24 -16.08
C LEU A 146 6.19 19.71 -17.39
N CYS A 147 6.14 18.39 -17.58
CA CYS A 147 5.66 17.77 -18.82
C CYS A 147 4.34 17.01 -18.67
N ASP A 148 3.72 17.06 -17.48
CA ASP A 148 2.48 16.35 -17.12
C ASP A 148 2.51 14.81 -17.29
N MET A 149 3.67 14.22 -17.63
CA MET A 149 3.82 12.79 -17.83
C MET A 149 3.51 12.02 -16.54
N THR A 150 2.69 10.98 -16.65
CA THR A 150 2.35 10.09 -15.53
C THR A 150 3.14 8.78 -15.58
N MET A 151 3.74 8.41 -14.46
CA MET A 151 4.58 7.22 -14.34
C MET A 151 4.24 6.44 -13.07
N PRO A 152 4.64 5.16 -12.96
CA PRO A 152 4.47 4.41 -11.72
C PRO A 152 5.05 5.18 -10.53
N ALA A 153 4.40 5.12 -9.37
CA ALA A 153 4.84 5.78 -8.14
C ALA A 153 6.08 5.08 -7.54
N ARG A 154 7.21 5.13 -8.25
CA ARG A 154 8.49 4.55 -7.86
C ARG A 154 9.61 5.56 -8.05
N LYS A 155 10.56 5.58 -7.12
CA LYS A 155 11.73 6.48 -7.14
C LYS A 155 12.56 6.32 -8.42
N ASP A 156 12.81 5.08 -8.84
CA ASP A 156 13.56 4.78 -10.06
C ASP A 156 12.86 5.30 -11.32
N SER A 157 11.53 5.29 -11.35
CA SER A 157 10.75 5.86 -12.46
C SER A 157 10.92 7.38 -12.55
N ALA A 158 10.85 8.09 -11.42
CA ALA A 158 11.10 9.52 -11.34
C ALA A 158 12.54 9.90 -11.73
N THR A 159 13.54 9.17 -11.22
CA THR A 159 14.95 9.37 -11.55
C THR A 159 15.21 9.14 -13.04
N LYS A 160 14.69 8.03 -13.58
CA LYS A 160 14.81 7.71 -15.00
C LYS A 160 14.18 8.81 -15.87
N HIS A 161 12.99 9.29 -15.50
CA HIS A 161 12.33 10.38 -16.22
C HIS A 161 13.21 11.63 -16.29
N ARG A 162 13.79 12.07 -15.17
CA ARG A 162 14.70 13.24 -15.15
C ARG A 162 15.95 13.05 -15.99
N HIS A 163 16.46 11.82 -16.05
CA HIS A 163 17.63 11.51 -16.87
C HIS A 163 17.31 11.51 -18.37
N GLU A 164 16.15 10.99 -18.75
CA GLU A 164 15.72 10.90 -20.16
C GLU A 164 15.14 12.21 -20.70
N ASN A 165 14.71 13.12 -19.82
CA ASN A 165 14.02 14.37 -20.15
C ASN A 165 14.76 15.54 -19.47
N PRO A 166 15.81 16.11 -20.11
CA PRO A 166 16.62 17.19 -19.52
C PRO A 166 15.80 18.42 -19.10
N GLU A 167 14.73 18.73 -19.81
CA GLU A 167 13.78 19.80 -19.49
C GLU A 167 13.03 19.54 -18.17
N CYS A 168 12.94 18.28 -17.75
CA CYS A 168 12.31 17.86 -16.50
C CYS A 168 13.31 17.67 -15.35
N PHE A 169 14.58 18.05 -15.49
CA PHE A 169 15.61 17.80 -14.48
C PHE A 169 15.27 18.39 -13.10
N GLN A 170 14.66 19.57 -13.07
CA GLN A 170 14.23 20.25 -11.85
C GLN A 170 12.76 19.99 -11.49
N ALA A 171 12.05 19.15 -12.25
CA ALA A 171 10.63 18.91 -12.05
C ALA A 171 10.35 18.33 -10.67
N ASP A 172 9.28 18.80 -10.05
CA ASP A 172 8.69 18.14 -8.91
C ASP A 172 7.76 17.02 -9.38
N PHE A 173 7.53 16.05 -8.50
CA PHE A 173 6.62 14.93 -8.78
C PHE A 173 5.51 14.92 -7.76
N PHE A 174 4.29 15.04 -8.26
CA PHE A 174 3.07 14.94 -7.46
C PHE A 174 2.58 13.51 -7.49
N ILE A 175 2.11 13.01 -6.35
CA ILE A 175 1.38 11.75 -6.33
C ILE A 175 -0.05 12.05 -6.73
N ILE A 176 -0.55 11.29 -7.70
CA ILE A 176 -1.93 11.32 -8.13
C ILE A 176 -2.55 9.93 -7.94
N PRO A 177 -3.78 9.83 -7.42
CA PRO A 177 -4.54 8.59 -7.50
C PRO A 177 -4.87 8.36 -8.98
N GLY A 178 -4.46 7.22 -9.52
CA GLY A 178 -4.91 6.78 -10.84
C GLY A 178 -6.18 5.96 -10.72
N GLN A 179 -6.86 5.77 -11.84
CA GLN A 179 -7.90 4.75 -11.91
C GLN A 179 -7.19 3.40 -11.74
N ALA A 180 -7.49 2.70 -10.65
CA ALA A 180 -7.16 1.28 -10.52
C ALA A 180 -7.60 0.60 -11.82
N SER A 181 -6.75 -0.24 -12.42
CA SER A 181 -7.13 -0.95 -13.65
C SER A 181 -8.40 -1.75 -13.37
N ILE A 182 -9.52 -1.25 -13.89
CA ILE A 182 -10.83 -1.88 -13.94
C ILE A 182 -10.82 -2.88 -15.10
#